data_AF-A0A939BAF9-F1
#
_entry.id   AF-A0A939BAF9-F1
#
_cell.length_a   1.000
_cell.length_b   1.000
_cell.length_c   1.000
_cell.angle_alpha   90.00
_cell.angle_beta   90.00
_cell.angle_gamma   90.00
#
_symmetry.space_group_name_H-M   'P 1'
#
loop_
_entity.id
_entity.type
_entity.pdbx_description
1 polymer ?
#
loop_
_entity_poly.entity_id
_entity_poly.type
_entity_poly.pdbx_seq_one_letter_code
_entity_poly.pdbx_strand_id
1 'polypeptide(L)' 'MAKASKSEKVVKPNVFMRIGLFIKQIIDELRKVVTPTAKELLGWAVAGLIFVLLLMALVTVMDFGLGKATLWMFG' A
#
# COMPACT_ATOMS: atom_id res chain seq x y z
N MET A 1 -7.71 -58.37 -18.73
CA MET A 1 -8.10 -56.97 -18.44
C MET A 1 -8.37 -56.85 -16.95
N ALA A 2 -7.49 -56.22 -16.18
CA ALA A 2 -7.79 -55.68 -14.85
C ALA A 2 -6.61 -54.78 -14.45
N LYS A 3 -6.72 -53.46 -14.63
CA LYS A 3 -5.78 -52.51 -14.03
C LYS A 3 -6.08 -52.49 -12.53
N ALA A 4 -5.11 -52.92 -11.73
CA ALA A 4 -5.16 -52.85 -10.28
C ALA A 4 -5.40 -51.39 -9.83
N SER A 5 -6.46 -51.18 -9.05
CA SER A 5 -6.79 -49.92 -8.40
C SER A 5 -5.68 -49.55 -7.42
N LYS A 6 -4.97 -48.46 -7.74
CA LYS A 6 -3.97 -47.86 -6.85
C LYS A 6 -4.71 -47.29 -5.64
N SER A 7 -4.56 -47.95 -4.50
CA SER A 7 -5.14 -47.56 -3.21
C SER A 7 -4.70 -46.12 -2.86
N GLU A 8 -5.67 -45.20 -2.88
CA GLU A 8 -5.50 -43.82 -2.50
C GLU A 8 -5.39 -43.74 -0.98
N LYS A 9 -4.15 -43.73 -0.46
CA LYS A 9 -3.90 -43.46 0.95
C LYS A 9 -4.24 -42.00 1.22
N VAL A 10 -5.45 -41.75 1.74
CA VAL A 10 -5.85 -40.45 2.28
C VAL A 10 -4.94 -40.13 3.47
N VAL A 11 -3.88 -39.38 3.21
CA VAL A 11 -2.97 -38.87 4.24
C VAL A 11 -3.77 -37.86 5.07
N LYS A 12 -4.03 -38.19 6.35
CA LYS A 12 -4.65 -37.26 7.31
C LYS A 12 -3.85 -35.94 7.28
N PRO A 13 -4.48 -34.77 7.08
CA PRO A 13 -3.75 -33.51 6.92
C PRO A 13 -3.01 -33.18 8.21
N ASN A 14 -1.68 -33.32 8.18
CA ASN A 14 -0.78 -32.99 9.28
C ASN A 14 -0.70 -31.46 9.46
N VAL A 15 -0.27 -30.97 10.63
CA VAL A 15 -0.16 -29.50 10.90
C VAL A 15 0.70 -28.79 9.85
N PHE A 16 1.75 -29.46 9.36
CA PHE A 16 2.61 -28.97 8.29
C PHE A 16 1.90 -28.81 6.93
N MET A 17 0.91 -29.66 6.62
CA MET A 17 0.10 -29.52 5.41
C MET A 17 -0.83 -28.30 5.49
N ARG A 18 -1.33 -27.96 6.68
CA ARG A 18 -2.16 -26.75 6.88
C ARG A 18 -1.34 -25.47 6.66
N ILE A 19 -0.11 -25.43 7.18
CA ILE A 19 0.80 -24.30 6.98
C ILE A 19 1.17 -24.15 5.50
N GLY A 20 1.44 -25.27 4.80
CA GLY A 20 1.70 -25.24 3.35
C GLY A 20 0.52 -24.73 2.52
N LEU A 21 -0.71 -25.11 2.89
CA LEU A 21 -1.94 -24.59 2.28
C LEU A 21 -2.12 -23.09 2.54
N PHE A 22 -1.83 -22.63 3.75
CA PHE A 22 -1.92 -21.21 4.12
C PHE A 22 -0.93 -20.34 3.34
N ILE A 23 0.32 -20.78 3.18
CA ILE A 23 1.31 -20.05 2.36
C ILE A 23 0.87 -20.01 0.89
N LYS A 24 0.31 -21.10 0.36
CA LYS A 24 -0.26 -21.10 -0.99
C LYS A 24 -1.39 -20.07 -1.13
N GLN A 25 -2.28 -19.99 -0.16
CA GLN A 25 -3.36 -18.99 -0.13
C GLN A 25 -2.81 -17.55 -0.12
N ILE A 26 -1.78 -17.27 0.70
CA ILE A 26 -1.13 -15.95 0.71
C ILE A 26 -0.60 -15.60 -0.68
N ILE A 27 0.10 -16.53 -1.35
CA ILE A 27 0.65 -16.28 -2.69
C ILE A 27 -0.47 -16.04 -3.70
N ASP A 28 -1.56 -16.80 -3.63
CA ASP A 28 -2.72 -16.62 -4.50
C ASP A 28 -3.41 -15.25 -4.26
N GLU A 29 -3.46 -14.79 -3.01
CA GLU A 29 -4.01 -13.47 -2.67
C GLU A 29 -3.06 -12.32 -3.06
N LEU A 30 -1.75 -12.50 -2.89
CA LEU A 30 -0.74 -11.54 -3.32
C LEU A 30 -0.73 -11.35 -4.85
N ARG A 31 -1.08 -12.39 -5.62
CA ARG A 31 -1.27 -12.28 -7.08
C ARG A 31 -2.51 -11.47 -7.47
N LYS A 32 -3.50 -11.33 -6.57
CA LYS A 32 -4.67 -10.47 -6.78
C LYS A 32 -4.36 -9.01 -6.49
N VAL A 33 -3.24 -8.71 -5.82
CA VAL A 33 -2.79 -7.34 -5.63
C VAL A 33 -2.30 -6.83 -6.98
N VAL A 34 -2.98 -5.81 -7.49
CA VAL A 34 -2.63 -5.16 -8.75
C VAL A 34 -1.28 -4.47 -8.56
N THR A 35 -0.27 -4.88 -9.31
CA THR A 35 1.04 -4.22 -9.26
C THR A 35 0.91 -2.86 -9.94
N PRO A 36 1.27 -1.76 -9.26
CA PRO A 36 1.04 -0.42 -9.78
C PRO A 36 1.88 -0.19 -11.03
N THR A 37 1.34 0.58 -11.98
CA THR A 37 2.09 1.05 -13.14
C THR A 37 2.95 2.25 -12.78
N ALA A 38 4.08 2.43 -13.46
CA ALA A 38 4.98 3.57 -13.20
C ALA A 38 4.27 4.94 -13.33
N LYS A 39 3.24 5.02 -14.17
CA LYS A 39 2.42 6.22 -14.35
C LYS A 39 1.58 6.56 -13.12
N GLU A 40 0.99 5.54 -12.48
CA GLU A 40 0.22 5.73 -11.25
C GLU A 40 1.13 6.22 -10.12
N LEU A 41 2.30 5.61 -9.95
CA LEU A 41 3.29 6.02 -8.94
C LEU A 41 3.69 7.50 -9.09
N LEU A 42 3.95 7.94 -10.33
CA LEU A 42 4.22 9.35 -10.61
C LEU A 42 3.00 10.23 -10.32
N GLY A 43 1.79 9.78 -10.65
CA GLY A 43 0.55 10.48 -10.32
C GLY A 43 0.39 10.74 -8.82
N TRP A 44 0.62 9.72 -7.98
CA TRP A 44 0.58 9.84 -6.52
C TRP A 44 1.66 10.79 -5.98
N ALA A 45 2.89 10.70 -6.51
CA ALA A 45 3.98 11.56 -6.12
C ALA A 45 3.72 13.03 -6.48
N VAL A 46 3.23 13.30 -7.69
CA VAL A 46 2.91 14.66 -8.16
C VAL A 46 1.72 15.24 -7.40
N ALA A 47 0.67 14.46 -7.15
CA ALA A 47 -0.47 14.89 -6.34
C ALA A 47 -0.03 15.29 -4.92
N GLY A 48 0.82 14.47 -4.29
CA GLY A 48 1.42 14.80 -2.99
C GLY A 48 2.27 16.07 -3.03
N LEU A 49 3.09 16.25 -4.07
CA LEU A 49 3.95 17.42 -4.23
C LEU A 49 3.15 18.72 -4.38
N ILE A 50 2.09 18.71 -5.20
CA ILE A 50 1.17 19.87 -5.34
C ILE A 50 0.51 20.20 -4.01
N PHE A 51 0.06 19.19 -3.27
CA PHE A 51 -0.56 19.38 -1.96
C PHE A 51 0.39 20.05 -0.95
N VAL A 52 1.65 19.60 -0.88
CA VAL A 52 2.67 20.20 -0.01
C VAL A 52 2.99 21.64 -0.41
N LEU A 53 3.11 21.92 -1.72
CA LEU A 53 3.36 23.28 -2.21
C LEU A 53 2.23 24.26 -1.84
N LEU A 54 0.97 23.81 -1.90
CA LEU A 54 -0.17 24.63 -1.48
C LEU A 54 -0.11 24.96 0.01
N LEU A 55 0.24 23.99 0.86
CA LEU A 55 0.41 24.23 2.29
C LEU A 55 1.58 25.19 2.57
N MET A 56 2.71 25.02 1.89
CA MET A 56 3.84 25.96 1.99
C MET A 56 3.42 27.39 1.59
N ALA A 57 2.68 27.55 0.50
CA ALA A 57 2.21 28.85 0.05
C ALA A 57 1.28 29.51 1.09
N LEU A 58 0.32 28.74 1.64
CA LEU A 58 -0.59 29.22 2.66
C LEU A 58 0.16 29.67 3.93
N VAL A 59 1.05 28.82 4.44
CA VAL A 59 1.85 29.11 5.64
C VAL A 59 2.70 30.35 5.41
N THR A 60 3.37 30.44 4.26
CA THR A 60 4.18 31.62 3.89
C THR A 60 3.35 32.90 3.93
N VAL A 61 2.18 32.92 3.30
CA VAL A 61 1.29 34.10 3.32
C VAL A 61 0.90 34.47 4.75
N MET A 62 0.59 33.48 5.57
CA MET A 62 0.20 33.70 6.96
C MET A 62 1.37 34.24 7.79
N ASP A 63 2.58 33.71 7.62
CA ASP A 63 3.80 34.18 8.30
C ASP A 63 4.12 35.65 7.93
N PHE A 64 4.04 35.99 6.64
CA PHE A 64 4.24 37.37 6.20
C PHE A 64 3.13 38.31 6.70
N GLY A 65 1.87 37.87 6.64
CA GLY A 65 0.73 38.67 7.08
C GLY A 65 0.77 38.94 8.59
N LEU A 66 0.96 37.89 9.38
CA LEU A 66 1.05 38.00 10.84
C LEU A 66 2.33 38.74 11.26
N GLY A 67 3.47 38.48 10.63
CA GLY A 67 4.71 39.20 10.92
C GLY A 67 4.63 40.70 10.65
N LYS A 68 3.92 41.11 9.59
CA LYS A 68 3.64 42.53 9.33
C LYS A 68 2.64 43.11 10.33
N ALA A 69 1.60 42.34 10.70
CA ALA A 69 0.61 42.78 11.68
C ALA A 69 1.22 42.98 13.06
N THR A 70 2.10 42.09 13.52
CA THR A 70 2.76 42.22 14.83
C THR A 70 3.73 43.39 14.86
N LEU A 71 4.50 43.63 13.79
CA LEU A 71 5.33 44.84 13.67
C LEU A 71 4.49 46.13 13.72
N TRP A 72 3.27 46.12 13.20
CA TRP A 72 2.39 47.29 13.25
C TRP A 72 1.71 47.47 14.61
N MET A 73 1.43 46.38 15.33
CA MET A 73 0.80 46.43 16.65
C MET A 73 1.77 46.68 17.80
N PHE A 74 3.01 46.19 17.70
CA PHE A 74 4.00 46.21 18.78
C PHE A 74 5.30 46.94 18.45
N GLY A 75 5.47 47.40 17.20
CA GLY A 75 6.62 48.19 16.75
C GLY A 75 6.40 49.68 16.87
#